data_AF-A0A1N6DY39-F1
#
_entry.id   AF-A0A1N6DY39-F1
#
_cell.length_a   1.000
_cell.length_b   1.000
_cell.length_c   1.000
_cell.angle_alpha   90.00
_cell.angle_beta   90.00
_cell.angle_gamma   90.00
#
_symmetry.space_group_name_H-M   'P 1'
#
loop_
_entity.id
_entity.type
_entity.pdbx_description
1 polymer ?
#
loop_
_entity_poly.entity_id
_entity_poly.type
_entity_poly.pdbx_seq_one_letter_code
_entity_poly.pdbx_strand_id
1 'polypeptide(L)' 'MTTIMPQSELVKKAVAYIQERRKEGSESLTKLLDQAGMRFNLSPKEAEMLKDFFKQSESDH' A
#
# COMPACT_ATOMS: atom_id res chain seq x y z
N MET A 1 8.24 -10.11 -16.97
CA MET A 1 7.28 -9.60 -15.97
C MET A 1 7.98 -8.50 -15.21
N THR A 2 7.69 -7.24 -15.52
CA THR A 2 8.34 -6.11 -14.85
C THR A 2 7.68 -5.98 -13.49
N THR A 3 8.31 -6.54 -12.47
CA THR A 3 7.99 -6.22 -11.08
C THR A 3 8.15 -4.71 -10.99
N ILE A 4 7.04 -3.97 -10.94
CA ILE A 4 7.04 -2.54 -10.65
C ILE A 4 7.46 -2.47 -9.19
N MET A 5 8.76 -2.56 -8.95
CA MET A 5 9.33 -2.23 -7.67
C MET A 5 8.98 -0.77 -7.46
N PRO A 6 8.26 -0.42 -6.39
CA PRO A 6 8.12 0.99 -6.07
C PRO A 6 9.53 1.52 -5.85
N GLN A 7 9.95 2.44 -6.73
CA GLN A 7 11.29 3.02 -6.70
C GLN A 7 11.52 3.81 -5.39
N SER A 8 10.44 4.16 -4.69
CA SER A 8 10.48 4.96 -3.48
C SER A 8 10.45 4.10 -2.22
N GLU A 9 11.39 4.38 -1.32
CA GLU A 9 11.46 3.74 -0.01
C GLU A 9 10.19 3.99 0.84
N LEU A 10 9.52 5.12 0.62
CA LEU A 10 8.28 5.48 1.32
C LEU A 10 7.16 4.50 1.01
N VAL A 11 6.96 4.14 -0.26
CA VAL A 11 5.96 3.14 -0.67
C VAL A 11 6.32 1.77 -0.10
N LYS A 12 7.60 1.36 -0.07
CA LYS A 12 7.99 0.10 0.58
C LYS A 12 7.64 0.07 2.06
N LYS A 13 7.91 1.16 2.78
CA LYS A 13 7.55 1.30 4.20
C LYS A 13 6.03 1.31 4.41
N ALA A 14 5.29 1.97 3.54
CA ALA A 14 3.82 1.96 3.52
C ALA A 14 3.27 0.55 3.30
N VAL A 15 3.79 -0.20 2.32
CA VAL A 15 3.40 -1.60 2.08
C VAL A 15 3.64 -2.46 3.32
N ALA A 16 4.82 -2.36 3.93
CA ALA A 16 5.17 -3.12 5.13
C ALA A 16 4.21 -2.82 6.29
N TYR A 17 3.92 -1.52 6.53
CA TYR A 17 2.96 -1.08 7.54
C TYR A 17 1.56 -1.66 7.30
N ILE A 18 1.06 -1.57 6.06
CA ILE A 18 -0.26 -2.10 5.69
C ILE A 18 -0.31 -3.62 5.90
N GLN A 19 0.73 -4.35 5.51
CA GLN A 19 0.80 -5.80 5.71
C GLN A 19 0.79 -6.20 7.19
N GLU A 20 1.47 -5.43 8.03
CA GLU A 20 1.48 -5.65 9.49
C GLU A 20 0.09 -5.43 10.08
N ARG A 21 -0.56 -4.31 9.74
CA ARG A 21 -1.94 -4.02 10.18
C ARG A 21 -2.97 -5.01 9.64
N ARG A 22 -2.77 -5.55 8.43
CA ARG A 22 -3.64 -6.58 7.85
C ARG A 22 -3.55 -7.89 8.62
N LYS A 23 -2.37 -8.24 9.17
CA LYS A 23 -2.20 -9.41 10.05
C LYS A 23 -2.93 -9.26 11.38
N GLU A 24 -3.06 -8.04 11.88
CA GLU A 24 -3.85 -7.73 13.08
C GLU A 24 -5.37 -7.79 12.84
N GLY A 25 -5.81 -7.98 11.58
CA GLY A 25 -7.20 -8.29 11.23
C GLY A 25 -8.21 -7.16 11.46
N SER A 26 -7.77 -5.95 11.79
CA SER A 26 -8.65 -4.90 12.31
C SER A 26 -9.16 -3.87 11.30
N GLU A 27 -8.50 -3.69 10.15
CA GLU A 27 -8.80 -2.54 9.28
C GLU A 27 -8.91 -2.93 7.79
N SER A 28 -9.89 -2.34 7.11
CA SER A 28 -10.05 -2.47 5.66
C SER A 28 -8.86 -1.88 4.92
N LEU A 29 -8.47 -2.50 3.81
CA LEU A 29 -7.33 -2.08 2.98
C LEU A 29 -7.40 -0.59 2.61
N THR A 30 -8.58 -0.08 2.28
CA THR A 30 -8.81 1.34 1.96
C THR A 30 -8.39 2.28 3.10
N LYS A 31 -8.67 1.91 4.36
CA LYS A 31 -8.25 2.70 5.52
C LYS A 31 -6.75 2.65 5.74
N LEU A 32 -6.16 1.47 5.56
CA LEU A 32 -4.72 1.30 5.71
C LEU A 32 -3.94 2.06 4.64
N LEU A 33 -4.45 2.10 3.40
CA LEU A 33 -3.90 2.90 2.30
C LEU A 33 -3.95 4.41 2.61
N ASP A 34 -5.08 4.91 3.10
CA ASP A 34 -5.25 6.32 3.48
C ASP A 34 -4.31 6.72 4.62
N GLN A 35 -4.27 5.91 5.69
CA GLN A 35 -3.34 6.09 6.80
C GLN A 35 -1.88 6.05 6.35
N ALA A 36 -1.52 5.10 5.49
CA ALA A 36 -0.16 5.00 4.99
C ALA A 36 0.20 6.19 4.09
N GLY A 37 -0.73 6.65 3.24
CA GLY A 37 -0.58 7.85 2.42
C GLY A 37 -0.25 9.08 3.26
N MET A 38 -1.03 9.32 4.32
CA MET A 38 -0.79 10.43 5.25
C MET A 38 0.48 10.24 6.08
N ARG A 39 0.75 9.03 6.58
CA ARG A 39 1.87 8.73 7.48
C ARG A 39 3.23 8.81 6.79
N PHE A 40 3.30 8.34 5.55
CA PHE A 40 4.52 8.33 4.75
C PHE A 40 4.62 9.52 3.79
N ASN A 41 3.67 10.48 3.87
CA ASN A 41 3.62 11.67 3.03
C ASN A 41 3.74 11.34 1.53
N LEU A 42 2.98 10.31 1.11
CA LEU A 42 3.05 9.80 -0.24
C LEU A 42 2.56 10.85 -1.23
N SER A 43 3.29 11.03 -2.32
CA SER A 43 2.82 11.83 -3.46
C SER A 43 1.60 11.17 -4.11
N PRO A 44 0.74 11.92 -4.82
CA PRO A 44 -0.44 11.34 -5.48
C PRO A 44 -0.09 10.14 -6.38
N LYS A 45 1.03 10.22 -7.10
CA LYS A 45 1.56 9.11 -7.92
C LYS A 45 1.95 7.87 -7.10
N GLU A 46 2.52 8.07 -5.91
CA GLU A 46 2.91 7.00 -4.99
C GLU A 46 1.68 6.33 -4.37
N ALA A 47 0.70 7.13 -3.96
CA ALA A 47 -0.56 6.65 -3.39
C ALA A 47 -1.36 5.83 -4.42
N GLU A 48 -1.37 6.25 -5.69
CA GLU A 48 -1.99 5.47 -6.78
C GLU A 48 -1.28 4.14 -7.00
N MET A 49 0.06 4.13 -7.07
CA MET A 49 0.84 2.87 -7.19
C MET A 49 0.58 1.92 -6.03
N LEU A 50 0.57 2.44 -4.80
CA LEU A 50 0.28 1.66 -3.60
C LEU A 50 -1.14 1.07 -3.67
N LYS A 51 -2.13 1.89 -4.03
CA LYS A 51 -3.53 1.46 -4.16
C LYS A 51 -3.69 0.38 -5.24
N ASP A 52 -3.07 0.55 -6.39
CA ASP A 52 -3.16 -0.41 -7.49
C ASP A 52 -2.51 -1.75 -7.13
N PHE A 53 -1.34 -1.72 -6.49
CA PHE A 53 -0.63 -2.90 -6.01
C PHE A 53 -1.49 -3.77 -5.08
N PHE A 54 -2.15 -3.14 -4.11
CA PHE A 54 -3.00 -3.86 -3.17
C PHE A 54 -4.37 -4.24 -3.77
N LYS A 55 -4.93 -3.42 -4.66
CA LYS A 55 -6.20 -3.72 -5.36
C LYS A 55 -6.04 -4.93 -6.30
N GLN A 56 -4.91 -5.02 -6.99
CA GLN A 56 -4.57 -6.16 -7.84
C GLN A 56 -4.35 -7.43 -7.00
N SER A 57 -3.80 -7.30 -5.78
CA SER A 57 -3.64 -8.42 -4.85
C SER A 57 -4.93 -8.90 -4.19
N GLU A 58 -5.99 -8.08 -4.16
CA GLU A 58 -7.30 -8.46 -3.58
C GLU A 58 -8.27 -9.05 -4.62
N SER A 59 -8.01 -8.82 -5.91
CA SER A 59 -8.88 -9.30 -7.01
C SER A 59 -8.57 -10.73 -7.48
N ASP A 60 -7.55 -11.38 -6.92
CA ASP A 60 -7.13 -12.76 -7.24
C ASP A 60 -7.66 -13.79 -6.23
N HIS A 61 -8.83 -13.55 -5.63
CA HIS A 61 -9.46 -14.47 -4.66
C HIS A 61 -10.90 -14.82 -5.03
#